data_AF-A0A8S3Q3R1-F1
#
_entry.id   AF-A0A8S3Q3R1-F1
#
_cell.length_a   1.000
_cell.length_b   1.000
_cell.length_c   1.000
_cell.angle_alpha   90.00
_cell.angle_beta   90.00
_cell.angle_gamma   90.00
#
_symmetry.space_group_name_H-M   'P 1'
#
loop_
_entity.id
_entity.type
_entity.pdbx_description
1 polymer ?
#
loop_
_entity_poly.entity_id
_entity_poly.type
_entity_poly.pdbx_seq_one_letter_code
_entity_poly.pdbx_strand_id
1 'polypeptide(L)'
;MLKVQLLSDKTEDDIVSGFINFIIGEFDTFERGPMHPDLPFYYFWNKEKSEENTETIDELNEEVVKNQNSVEDLISQLTDASKHQNRIINTFQNANKRLRTENEEQRNKYTELQQHIDAMKTKEASKIIKEQKVQTDLQSQLSATELKLDEAKRTIQRMTMEKEDKERKINQLETNLSELRKLESRIDELNRETRLLKRRIDTVCKEKDSLQRNADSVEQERDELKLRIDSLIAQKCSAVNIQMYAAVNKELCDKMMAELEGMLSTQFGMKNTPINVEKHKEPPPDSKVPLIVICINASRLGTDVNQAIHKIDRARTIAVVVLHHKEYHALPKQPSERLLIGRDYKRIEL
;
A
#
# COMPACT_ATOMS: atom_id res chain seq x y z
N MET A 1 -68.31 -17.08 30.40
CA MET A 1 -69.56 -17.43 29.68
C MET A 1 -70.23 -18.56 30.47
N LEU A 2 -71.38 -18.24 31.08
CA LEU A 2 -72.32 -19.08 31.86
C LEU A 2 -71.84 -20.40 32.49
N LYS A 3 -71.73 -20.39 33.84
CA LYS A 3 -71.70 -21.58 34.70
C LYS A 3 -73.16 -22.04 34.90
N VAL A 4 -73.59 -23.07 34.18
CA VAL A 4 -74.88 -23.73 34.42
C VAL A 4 -74.63 -24.81 35.48
N GLN A 5 -75.10 -24.54 36.69
CA GLN A 5 -75.26 -25.53 37.75
C GLN A 5 -76.44 -26.43 37.38
N LEU A 6 -76.16 -27.68 37.01
CA LEU A 6 -77.18 -28.71 36.93
C LEU A 6 -77.41 -29.28 38.33
N LEU A 7 -78.63 -29.07 38.83
CA LEU A 7 -79.24 -29.80 39.93
C LEU A 7 -79.59 -31.21 39.45
N SER A 8 -78.91 -32.23 39.97
CA SER A 8 -79.34 -33.62 40.09
C SER A 8 -78.89 -34.04 41.50
N ASP A 9 -79.64 -34.71 42.35
CA ASP A 9 -80.67 -35.72 42.15
C ASP A 9 -81.81 -35.49 43.16
N LYS A 10 -83.05 -35.52 42.68
CA LYS A 10 -84.20 -35.93 43.51
C LYS A 10 -84.65 -37.28 42.95
N THR A 11 -84.47 -38.32 43.74
CA THR A 11 -84.90 -39.68 43.46
C THR A 11 -86.43 -39.76 43.46
N GLU A 12 -86.99 -40.36 42.42
CA GLU A 12 -88.43 -40.61 42.22
C GLU A 12 -89.05 -41.60 43.23
N ASP A 13 -88.29 -42.07 44.22
CA ASP A 13 -88.78 -43.02 45.24
C ASP A 13 -89.61 -42.38 46.37
N ASP A 14 -89.65 -41.05 46.49
CA ASP A 14 -90.44 -40.36 47.54
C ASP A 14 -91.86 -39.93 47.09
N ILE A 15 -92.24 -40.13 45.82
CA ILE A 15 -93.57 -39.72 45.32
C ILE A 15 -94.57 -40.89 45.25
N VAL A 16 -94.12 -42.15 45.31
CA VAL A 16 -95.00 -43.33 45.23
C VAL A 16 -95.35 -43.95 46.60
N SER A 17 -94.61 -43.63 47.67
CA SER A 17 -94.94 -44.06 49.04
C SER A 17 -95.98 -43.17 49.76
N GLY A 18 -96.35 -42.02 49.19
CA GLY A 18 -97.28 -41.06 49.81
C GLY A 18 -98.75 -41.19 49.40
N PHE A 19 -99.09 -42.00 48.40
CA PHE A 19 -100.44 -42.01 47.78
C PHE A 19 -101.22 -43.33 47.95
N ILE A 20 -100.61 -44.37 48.54
CA ILE A 20 -101.26 -45.68 48.76
C ILE A 20 -101.85 -45.82 50.19
N ASN A 21 -101.52 -44.92 51.11
CA ASN A 21 -102.09 -44.91 52.48
C ASN A 21 -103.36 -44.04 52.66
N PHE A 22 -104.03 -43.63 51.57
CA PHE A 22 -105.20 -42.74 51.63
C PHE A 22 -106.51 -43.34 51.08
N ILE A 23 -106.54 -44.57 50.53
CA ILE A 23 -107.75 -45.14 49.90
C ILE A 23 -108.16 -46.54 50.41
N ILE A 24 -107.50 -47.12 51.42
CA ILE A 24 -107.99 -48.36 52.08
C ILE A 24 -107.96 -48.18 53.59
N GLY A 25 -108.93 -47.41 54.10
CA GLY A 25 -109.02 -47.10 55.51
C GLY A 25 -110.34 -46.48 55.95
N GLU A 26 -111.47 -46.90 55.39
CA GLU A 26 -112.81 -46.65 55.94
C GLU A 26 -113.84 -47.48 55.15
N PHE A 27 -114.78 -48.11 55.87
CA PHE A 27 -115.81 -49.08 55.42
C PHE A 27 -115.39 -50.56 55.34
N ASP A 28 -115.39 -51.25 56.48
CA ASP A 28 -116.35 -52.35 56.74
C ASP A 28 -116.10 -53.00 58.11
N THR A 29 -116.65 -52.39 59.15
CA THR A 29 -117.10 -53.11 60.35
C THR A 29 -118.55 -52.71 60.59
N PHE A 30 -119.47 -53.35 59.88
CA PHE A 30 -120.90 -53.31 60.21
C PHE A 30 -121.48 -54.72 60.15
N GLU A 31 -121.59 -55.29 61.36
CA GLU A 31 -122.67 -56.14 61.85
C GLU A 31 -123.11 -57.37 61.01
N ARG A 32 -122.58 -58.55 61.40
CA ARG A 32 -123.39 -59.78 61.40
C ARG A 32 -124.23 -59.82 62.67
N GLY A 33 -125.51 -59.47 62.56
CA GLY A 33 -126.54 -59.74 63.57
C GLY A 33 -127.25 -61.09 63.32
N PRO A 34 -127.67 -61.83 64.37
CA PRO A 34 -128.28 -63.15 64.25
C PRO A 34 -129.78 -63.05 63.95
N MET A 35 -130.29 -63.92 63.07
CA MET A 35 -131.73 -64.15 62.90
C MET A 35 -132.17 -65.40 63.66
N HIS A 36 -133.16 -65.22 64.52
CA HIS A 36 -134.03 -66.25 65.11
C HIS A 36 -135.43 -65.61 65.30
N PRO A 37 -136.47 -66.37 65.69
CA PRO A 37 -137.57 -66.87 64.88
C PRO A 37 -138.92 -66.13 65.13
N ASP A 38 -139.98 -66.70 64.56
CA ASP A 38 -141.38 -66.71 65.04
C ASP A 38 -142.40 -65.65 64.56
N LEU A 39 -143.26 -66.15 63.64
CA LEU A 39 -144.75 -66.11 63.65
C LEU A 39 -145.47 -64.75 63.47
N PRO A 40 -146.81 -64.71 63.22
CA PRO A 40 -147.74 -65.67 62.60
C PRO A 40 -148.70 -65.05 61.53
N PHE A 41 -149.35 -65.92 60.76
CA PHE A 41 -150.75 -65.83 60.26
C PHE A 41 -151.25 -64.55 59.54
N TYR A 42 -151.65 -64.68 58.27
CA TYR A 42 -153.04 -64.37 57.87
C TYR A 42 -153.43 -65.17 56.61
N TYR A 43 -154.63 -65.72 56.69
CA TYR A 43 -155.27 -66.69 55.81
C TYR A 43 -156.33 -65.96 54.95
N PHE A 44 -156.71 -66.55 53.81
CA PHE A 44 -157.87 -66.23 52.96
C PHE A 44 -157.83 -64.93 52.13
N TRP A 45 -157.75 -65.06 50.79
CA TRP A 45 -158.83 -64.75 49.82
C TRP A 45 -158.27 -64.63 48.38
N ASN A 46 -158.51 -65.66 47.54
CA ASN A 46 -158.89 -65.60 46.11
C ASN A 46 -158.41 -66.81 45.30
N LYS A 47 -159.33 -67.78 45.23
CA LYS A 47 -159.35 -68.95 44.35
C LYS A 47 -160.21 -68.58 43.14
N GLU A 48 -159.75 -67.65 42.30
CA GLU A 48 -160.41 -67.26 41.04
C GLU A 48 -159.48 -66.41 40.16
N LYS A 49 -158.19 -66.77 40.11
CA LYS A 49 -157.17 -66.14 39.23
C LYS A 49 -155.95 -67.05 38.97
N SER A 50 -156.13 -68.38 39.04
CA SER A 50 -155.03 -69.37 38.97
C SER A 50 -154.83 -69.99 37.58
N GLU A 51 -155.60 -69.59 36.58
CA GLU A 51 -155.35 -69.92 35.17
C GLU A 51 -154.80 -68.70 34.39
N GLU A 52 -155.04 -67.46 34.88
CA GLU A 52 -154.37 -66.23 34.40
C GLU A 52 -152.97 -66.05 35.03
N ASN A 53 -152.71 -66.69 36.19
CA ASN A 53 -151.39 -66.68 36.87
C ASN A 53 -150.40 -67.74 36.36
N THR A 54 -150.87 -68.84 35.76
CA THR A 54 -149.98 -69.85 35.16
C THR A 54 -149.50 -69.42 33.77
N GLU A 55 -150.35 -68.71 33.01
CA GLU A 55 -149.98 -68.07 31.75
C GLU A 55 -148.95 -66.95 31.98
N THR A 56 -149.11 -66.14 33.04
CA THR A 56 -148.09 -65.14 33.42
C THR A 56 -146.81 -65.76 33.99
N ILE A 57 -146.84 -66.94 34.62
CA ILE A 57 -145.63 -67.65 35.07
C ILE A 57 -144.88 -68.26 33.88
N ASP A 58 -145.58 -68.80 32.88
CA ASP A 58 -144.95 -69.32 31.66
C ASP A 58 -144.40 -68.19 30.78
N GLU A 59 -145.11 -67.05 30.67
CA GLU A 59 -144.59 -65.83 30.04
C GLU A 59 -143.36 -65.27 30.80
N LEU A 60 -143.40 -65.24 32.14
CA LEU A 60 -142.25 -64.84 32.96
C LEU A 60 -141.08 -65.81 32.82
N ASN A 61 -141.32 -67.12 32.73
CA ASN A 61 -140.28 -68.11 32.52
C ASN A 61 -139.66 -68.00 31.12
N GLU A 62 -140.48 -67.76 30.10
CA GLU A 62 -140.00 -67.53 28.74
C GLU A 62 -139.21 -66.21 28.64
N GLU A 63 -139.63 -65.17 29.34
CA GLU A 63 -138.91 -63.91 29.49
C GLU A 63 -137.61 -64.08 30.30
N VAL A 64 -137.62 -64.88 31.37
CA VAL A 64 -136.42 -65.24 32.14
C VAL A 64 -135.44 -66.03 31.28
N VAL A 65 -135.88 -67.01 30.49
CA VAL A 65 -135.03 -67.77 29.58
C VAL A 65 -134.48 -66.87 28.48
N LYS A 66 -135.29 -65.97 27.93
CA LYS A 66 -134.85 -64.98 26.93
C LYS A 66 -133.81 -64.02 27.51
N ASN A 67 -134.02 -63.55 28.74
CA ASN A 67 -133.08 -62.70 29.46
C ASN A 67 -131.81 -63.46 29.84
N GLN A 68 -131.92 -64.73 30.22
CA GLN A 68 -130.77 -65.59 30.50
C GLN A 68 -129.93 -65.82 29.25
N ASN A 69 -130.56 -66.15 28.12
CA ASN A 69 -129.86 -66.29 26.82
C ASN A 69 -129.22 -64.97 26.37
N SER A 70 -129.88 -63.83 26.61
CA SER A 70 -129.33 -62.49 26.34
C SER A 70 -128.12 -62.19 27.24
N VAL A 71 -128.20 -62.53 28.52
CA VAL A 71 -127.08 -62.38 29.47
C VAL A 71 -125.93 -63.31 29.11
N GLU A 72 -126.20 -64.56 28.71
CA GLU A 72 -125.17 -65.50 28.25
C GLU A 72 -124.47 -65.01 26.97
N ASP A 73 -125.22 -64.44 26.01
CA ASP A 73 -124.65 -63.81 24.82
C ASP A 73 -123.81 -62.58 25.17
N LEU A 74 -124.30 -61.69 26.05
CA LEU A 74 -123.52 -60.55 26.55
C LEU A 74 -122.25 -60.98 27.30
N ILE A 75 -122.31 -62.04 28.11
CA ILE A 75 -121.14 -62.61 28.79
C ILE A 75 -120.14 -63.16 27.75
N SER A 76 -120.62 -63.84 26.71
CA SER A 76 -119.79 -64.34 25.61
C SER A 76 -119.10 -63.18 24.87
N GLN A 77 -119.86 -62.16 24.47
CA GLN A 77 -119.34 -60.95 23.82
C GLN A 77 -118.31 -60.22 24.69
N LEU A 78 -118.59 -60.08 26.00
CA LEU A 78 -117.67 -59.45 26.95
C LEU A 78 -116.38 -60.27 27.13
N THR A 79 -116.49 -61.60 27.14
CA THR A 79 -115.36 -62.52 27.24
C THR A 79 -114.46 -62.42 26.00
N ASP A 80 -115.05 -62.37 24.81
CA ASP A 80 -114.30 -62.23 23.56
C ASP A 80 -113.69 -60.84 23.40
N ALA A 81 -114.40 -59.79 23.81
CA ALA A 81 -113.85 -58.43 23.89
C ALA A 81 -112.66 -58.36 24.85
N SER A 82 -112.77 -58.99 26.04
CA SER A 82 -111.68 -59.06 27.02
C SER A 82 -110.46 -59.83 26.48
N LYS A 83 -110.68 -60.97 25.81
CA LYS A 83 -109.59 -61.71 25.13
C LYS A 83 -108.93 -60.87 24.04
N HIS A 84 -109.72 -60.14 23.24
CA HIS A 84 -109.21 -59.27 22.20
C HIS A 84 -108.39 -58.11 22.78
N GLN A 85 -108.89 -57.45 23.83
CA GLN A 85 -108.15 -56.42 24.57
C GLN A 85 -106.84 -56.96 25.13
N ASN A 86 -106.84 -58.17 25.72
CA ASN A 86 -105.61 -58.79 26.22
C ASN A 86 -104.60 -59.08 25.11
N ARG A 87 -105.04 -59.51 23.92
CA ARG A 87 -104.16 -59.66 22.74
C ARG A 87 -103.56 -58.33 22.31
N ILE A 88 -104.37 -57.27 22.29
CA ILE A 88 -103.91 -55.90 21.99
C ILE A 88 -102.87 -55.44 23.02
N ILE A 89 -103.15 -55.60 24.32
CA ILE A 89 -102.23 -55.25 25.41
C ILE A 89 -100.90 -55.99 25.27
N ASN A 90 -100.93 -57.30 25.05
CA ASN A 90 -99.72 -58.10 24.86
C ASN A 90 -98.92 -57.64 23.62
N THR A 91 -99.60 -57.25 22.54
CA THR A 91 -98.96 -56.73 21.34
C THR A 91 -98.26 -55.40 21.62
N PHE A 92 -98.93 -54.47 22.32
CA PHE A 92 -98.34 -53.19 22.72
C PHE A 92 -97.19 -53.35 23.71
N GLN A 93 -97.29 -54.27 24.67
CA GLN A 93 -96.20 -54.58 25.59
C GLN A 93 -94.97 -55.11 24.85
N ASN A 94 -95.17 -56.01 23.89
CA ASN A 94 -94.07 -56.54 23.06
C ASN A 94 -93.45 -55.44 22.17
N ALA A 95 -94.27 -54.57 21.57
CA ALA A 95 -93.78 -53.43 20.81
C ALA A 95 -92.96 -52.46 21.69
N ASN A 96 -93.43 -52.14 22.90
CA ASN A 96 -92.71 -51.30 23.84
C ASN A 96 -91.38 -51.92 24.30
N LYS A 97 -91.33 -53.24 24.51
CA LYS A 97 -90.06 -53.94 24.81
C LYS A 97 -89.07 -53.78 23.66
N ARG A 98 -89.50 -53.96 22.40
CA ARG A 98 -88.65 -53.78 21.21
C ARG A 98 -88.15 -52.33 21.06
N LEU A 99 -89.03 -51.35 21.27
CA LEU A 99 -88.64 -49.93 21.23
C LEU A 99 -87.62 -49.58 22.33
N ARG A 100 -87.74 -50.17 23.52
CA ARG A 100 -86.75 -49.97 24.59
C ARG A 100 -85.39 -50.57 24.22
N THR A 101 -85.36 -51.79 23.67
CA THR A 101 -84.09 -52.41 23.24
C THR A 101 -83.45 -51.62 22.09
N GLU A 102 -84.24 -51.17 21.12
CA GLU A 102 -83.73 -50.37 20.01
C GLU A 102 -83.20 -49.00 20.46
N ASN A 103 -83.90 -48.31 21.37
CA ASN A 103 -83.41 -47.07 21.95
C ASN A 103 -82.11 -47.25 22.73
N GLU A 104 -81.97 -48.37 23.46
CA GLU A 104 -80.75 -48.68 24.19
C GLU A 104 -79.57 -48.96 23.25
N GLU A 105 -79.81 -49.73 22.17
CA GLU A 105 -78.80 -49.93 21.13
C GLU A 105 -78.38 -48.62 20.46
N GLN A 106 -79.33 -47.71 20.18
CA GLN A 106 -79.03 -46.40 19.62
C GLN A 106 -78.21 -45.53 20.59
N ARG A 107 -78.52 -45.55 21.89
CA ARG A 107 -77.73 -44.85 22.93
C ARG A 107 -76.31 -45.38 23.01
N ASN A 108 -76.13 -46.70 22.92
CA ASN A 108 -74.81 -47.33 22.91
C ASN A 108 -74.01 -46.93 21.66
N LYS A 109 -74.62 -47.00 20.47
CA LYS A 109 -74.00 -46.54 19.22
C LYS A 109 -73.59 -45.06 19.28
N TYR A 110 -74.44 -44.20 19.83
CA TYR A 110 -74.13 -42.79 20.01
C TYR A 110 -72.94 -42.59 20.95
N THR A 111 -72.89 -43.35 22.05
CA THR A 111 -71.78 -43.29 23.02
C THR A 111 -70.46 -43.76 22.39
N GLU A 112 -70.46 -44.84 21.61
CA GLU A 112 -69.27 -45.33 20.89
C GLU A 112 -68.78 -44.31 19.85
N LEU A 113 -69.70 -43.73 19.06
CA LEU A 113 -69.36 -42.68 18.11
C LEU A 113 -68.78 -41.45 18.80
N GLN A 114 -69.33 -41.06 19.95
CA GLN A 114 -68.82 -39.94 20.74
C GLN A 114 -67.39 -40.22 21.23
N GLN A 115 -67.13 -41.41 21.77
CA GLN A 115 -65.78 -41.82 22.18
C GLN A 115 -64.80 -41.82 20.99
N HIS A 116 -65.23 -42.28 19.81
CA HIS A 116 -64.41 -42.28 18.61
C HIS A 116 -64.08 -40.84 18.14
N ILE A 117 -65.05 -39.93 18.18
CA ILE A 117 -64.85 -38.51 17.87
C ILE A 117 -63.80 -37.90 18.82
N ASP A 118 -63.89 -38.19 20.11
CA ASP A 118 -62.97 -37.64 21.11
C ASP A 118 -61.56 -38.26 20.98
N ALA A 119 -61.45 -39.54 20.62
CA ALA A 119 -60.17 -40.18 20.29
C ALA A 119 -59.52 -39.56 19.03
N MET A 120 -60.32 -39.26 17.99
CA MET A 120 -59.81 -38.58 16.81
C MET A 120 -59.35 -37.15 17.12
N LYS A 121 -60.12 -36.39 17.91
CA LYS A 121 -59.75 -35.02 18.32
C LYS A 121 -58.45 -35.01 19.12
N THR A 122 -58.26 -35.94 20.05
CA THR A 122 -57.03 -36.02 20.84
C THR A 122 -55.83 -36.43 19.99
N LYS A 123 -56.00 -37.37 19.06
CA LYS A 123 -54.96 -37.75 18.09
C LYS A 123 -54.56 -36.57 17.21
N GLU A 124 -55.52 -35.84 16.66
CA GLU A 124 -55.26 -34.67 15.81
C GLU A 124 -54.58 -33.54 16.60
N ALA A 125 -55.04 -33.26 17.82
CA ALA A 125 -54.37 -32.29 18.70
C ALA A 125 -52.91 -32.67 18.97
N SER A 126 -52.63 -33.96 19.21
CA SER A 126 -51.25 -34.43 19.42
C SER A 126 -50.38 -34.28 18.17
N LYS A 127 -50.97 -34.42 16.97
CA LYS A 127 -50.29 -34.24 15.69
C LYS A 127 -49.96 -32.78 15.45
N ILE A 128 -50.93 -31.89 15.67
CA ILE A 128 -50.76 -30.42 15.57
C ILE A 128 -49.64 -29.95 16.51
N ILE A 129 -49.61 -30.41 17.76
CA ILE A 129 -48.55 -30.03 18.72
C ILE A 129 -47.16 -30.48 18.23
N LYS A 130 -47.05 -31.69 17.67
CA LYS A 130 -45.78 -32.18 17.11
C LYS A 130 -45.34 -31.36 15.90
N GLU A 131 -46.26 -31.03 15.00
CA GLU A 131 -46.00 -30.20 13.82
C GLU A 131 -45.58 -28.78 14.21
N GLN A 132 -46.27 -28.17 15.18
CA GLN A 132 -45.90 -26.85 15.72
C GLN A 132 -44.51 -26.84 16.33
N LYS A 133 -44.15 -27.89 17.08
CA LYS A 133 -42.80 -28.01 17.65
C LYS A 133 -41.72 -28.08 16.55
N VAL A 134 -41.95 -28.89 15.52
CA VAL A 134 -41.03 -28.98 14.38
C VAL A 134 -40.93 -27.63 13.66
N GLN A 135 -42.04 -26.92 13.49
CA GLN A 135 -42.05 -25.59 12.89
C GLN A 135 -41.23 -24.58 13.70
N THR A 136 -41.38 -24.55 15.03
CA THR A 136 -40.60 -23.65 15.88
C THR A 136 -39.10 -23.99 15.85
N ASP A 137 -38.75 -25.28 15.84
CA ASP A 137 -37.37 -25.72 15.77
C ASP A 137 -36.73 -25.32 14.43
N LEU A 138 -37.43 -25.54 13.30
CA LEU A 138 -36.97 -25.11 11.98
C LEU A 138 -36.83 -23.60 11.88
N GLN A 139 -37.75 -22.83 12.45
CA GLN A 139 -37.68 -21.37 12.45
C GLN A 139 -36.46 -20.87 13.23
N SER A 140 -36.16 -21.48 14.39
CA SER A 140 -34.96 -21.15 15.16
C SER A 140 -33.66 -21.46 14.40
N GLN A 141 -33.61 -22.59 13.68
CA GLN A 141 -32.46 -22.96 12.87
C GLN A 141 -32.28 -22.01 11.69
N LEU A 142 -33.37 -21.63 11.01
CA LEU A 142 -33.34 -20.68 9.91
C LEU A 142 -32.72 -19.34 10.36
N SER A 143 -33.21 -18.76 11.45
CA SER A 143 -32.66 -17.52 12.00
C SER A 143 -31.18 -17.65 12.39
N ALA A 144 -30.76 -18.79 12.96
CA ALA A 144 -29.35 -19.03 13.26
C ALA A 144 -28.47 -19.11 12.00
N THR A 145 -28.98 -19.71 10.92
CA THR A 145 -28.26 -19.78 9.64
C THR A 145 -28.18 -18.42 8.93
N GLU A 146 -29.22 -17.60 9.02
CA GLU A 146 -29.24 -16.23 8.49
C GLU A 146 -28.17 -15.36 9.16
N LEU A 147 -28.05 -15.45 10.49
CA LEU A 147 -27.01 -14.75 11.24
C LEU A 147 -25.59 -15.16 10.81
N LYS A 148 -25.34 -16.47 10.65
CA LYS A 148 -24.05 -16.99 10.16
C LYS A 148 -23.75 -16.53 8.74
N LEU A 149 -24.76 -16.48 7.88
CA LEU A 149 -24.62 -15.98 6.51
C LEU A 149 -24.21 -14.50 6.49
N ASP A 150 -24.82 -13.67 7.34
CA ASP A 150 -24.49 -12.26 7.43
C ASP A 150 -23.09 -12.02 8.02
N GLU A 151 -22.65 -12.83 8.99
CA GLU A 151 -21.29 -12.79 9.51
C GLU A 151 -20.25 -13.18 8.43
N ALA A 152 -20.52 -14.24 7.67
CA ALA A 152 -19.68 -14.65 6.55
C ALA A 152 -19.57 -13.56 5.49
N LYS A 153 -20.69 -12.90 5.12
CA LYS A 153 -20.70 -11.76 4.19
C LYS A 153 -19.81 -10.61 4.67
N ARG A 154 -19.91 -10.23 5.95
CA ARG A 154 -19.06 -9.17 6.54
C ARG A 154 -17.57 -9.55 6.49
N THR A 155 -17.26 -10.81 6.74
CA THR A 155 -15.86 -11.31 6.67
C THR A 155 -15.32 -11.26 5.25
N ILE A 156 -16.11 -11.67 4.25
CA ILE A 156 -15.74 -11.58 2.83
C ILE A 156 -15.48 -10.13 2.42
N GLN A 157 -16.34 -9.19 2.83
CA GLN A 157 -16.14 -7.76 2.54
C GLN A 157 -14.82 -7.25 3.13
N ARG A 158 -14.52 -7.60 4.39
CA ARG A 158 -13.25 -7.22 5.04
C ARG A 158 -12.04 -7.77 4.30
N MET A 159 -12.05 -9.05 3.94
CA MET A 159 -10.97 -9.69 3.18
C MET A 159 -10.79 -9.07 1.79
N THR A 160 -11.89 -8.65 1.16
CA THR A 160 -11.85 -7.96 -0.14
C THR A 160 -11.12 -6.62 -0.03
N MET A 161 -11.44 -5.81 0.98
CA MET A 161 -10.76 -4.54 1.23
C MET A 161 -9.27 -4.73 1.57
N GLU A 162 -8.93 -5.75 2.38
CA GLU A 162 -7.52 -6.08 2.68
C GLU A 162 -6.74 -6.53 1.44
N LYS A 163 -7.39 -7.27 0.53
CA LYS A 163 -6.79 -7.68 -0.74
C LYS A 163 -6.49 -6.45 -1.60
N GLU A 164 -7.46 -5.56 -1.78
CA GLU A 164 -7.29 -4.33 -2.56
C GLU A 164 -6.16 -3.45 -2.00
N ASP A 165 -6.04 -3.35 -0.67
CA ASP A 165 -4.96 -2.60 -0.04
C ASP A 165 -3.57 -3.22 -0.30
N LYS A 166 -3.46 -4.54 -0.16
CA LYS A 166 -2.23 -5.28 -0.49
C LYS A 166 -1.87 -5.14 -1.97
N GLU A 167 -2.85 -5.14 -2.86
CA GLU A 167 -2.66 -4.97 -4.30
C GLU A 167 -2.14 -3.56 -4.64
N ARG A 168 -2.70 -2.51 -4.01
CA ARG A 168 -2.13 -1.16 -4.10
C ARG A 168 -0.68 -1.10 -3.63
N LYS A 169 -0.36 -1.76 -2.52
CA LYS A 169 1.01 -1.79 -1.97
C LYS A 169 1.98 -2.53 -2.89
N ILE A 170 1.56 -3.63 -3.52
CA ILE A 170 2.36 -4.36 -4.52
C ILE A 170 2.66 -3.44 -5.71
N ASN A 171 1.64 -2.78 -6.27
CA ASN A 171 1.83 -1.87 -7.42
C ASN A 171 2.80 -0.72 -7.10
N GLN A 172 2.75 -0.18 -5.87
CA GLN A 172 3.72 0.82 -5.42
C GLN A 172 5.13 0.26 -5.33
N LEU A 173 5.31 -0.95 -4.78
CA LEU A 173 6.62 -1.60 -4.68
C LEU A 173 7.21 -1.92 -6.07
N GLU A 174 6.38 -2.33 -7.03
CA GLU A 174 6.82 -2.55 -8.41
C GLU A 174 7.32 -1.27 -9.08
N THR A 175 6.64 -0.15 -8.83
CA THR A 175 7.07 1.18 -9.31
C THR A 175 8.42 1.55 -8.70
N ASN A 176 8.57 1.42 -7.38
CA ASN A 176 9.83 1.71 -6.70
C ASN A 176 10.98 0.80 -7.20
N LEU A 177 10.70 -0.47 -7.48
CA LEU A 177 11.69 -1.42 -8.01
C LEU A 177 12.16 -1.01 -9.42
N SER A 178 11.24 -0.52 -10.25
CA SER A 178 11.58 0.04 -11.58
C SER A 178 12.50 1.26 -11.46
N GLU A 179 12.26 2.15 -10.49
CA GLU A 179 13.12 3.31 -10.23
C GLU A 179 14.52 2.89 -9.73
N LEU A 180 14.60 1.92 -8.82
CA LEU A 180 15.88 1.38 -8.36
C LEU A 180 16.71 0.81 -9.50
N ARG A 181 16.09 0.06 -10.43
CA ARG A 181 16.78 -0.45 -11.63
C ARG A 181 17.34 0.67 -12.51
N LYS A 182 16.62 1.78 -12.65
CA LYS A 182 17.12 2.96 -13.40
C LYS A 182 18.31 3.60 -12.70
N LEU A 183 18.27 3.71 -11.36
CA LEU A 183 19.37 4.23 -10.57
C LEU A 183 20.61 3.32 -10.65
N GLU A 184 20.44 2.00 -10.57
CA GLU A 184 21.52 1.01 -10.77
C GLU A 184 22.19 1.21 -12.13
N SER A 185 21.41 1.32 -13.21
CA SER A 185 21.95 1.59 -14.55
C SER A 185 22.72 2.91 -14.62
N ARG A 186 22.29 3.95 -13.90
CA ARG A 186 22.99 5.24 -13.85
C ARG A 186 24.31 5.14 -13.09
N ILE A 187 24.35 4.38 -11.99
CA ILE A 187 25.56 4.11 -11.21
C ILE A 187 26.58 3.38 -12.08
N ASP A 188 26.17 2.38 -12.85
CA ASP A 188 27.05 1.66 -13.77
C ASP A 188 27.67 2.58 -14.82
N GLU A 189 26.88 3.52 -15.35
CA GLU A 189 27.38 4.48 -16.34
C GLU A 189 28.39 5.44 -15.73
N LEU A 190 28.10 6.01 -14.56
CA LEU A 190 29.03 6.86 -13.83
C LEU A 190 30.34 6.12 -13.48
N ASN A 191 30.25 4.83 -13.17
CA ASN A 191 31.42 3.97 -12.94
C ASN A 191 32.25 3.74 -14.21
N ARG A 192 31.62 3.69 -15.40
CA ARG A 192 32.33 3.63 -16.68
C ARG A 192 33.03 4.96 -16.97
N GLU A 193 32.32 6.08 -16.83
CA GLU A 193 32.87 7.44 -17.01
C GLU A 193 34.07 7.69 -16.08
N THR A 194 33.95 7.33 -14.81
CA THR A 194 35.03 7.47 -13.82
C THR A 194 36.28 6.68 -14.24
N ARG A 195 36.12 5.45 -14.71
CA ARG A 195 37.23 4.63 -15.22
C ARG A 195 37.89 5.23 -16.47
N LEU A 196 37.10 5.83 -17.36
CA LEU A 196 37.61 6.53 -18.55
C LEU A 196 38.41 7.78 -18.16
N LEU A 197 37.86 8.61 -17.27
CA LEU A 197 38.54 9.81 -16.77
C LEU A 197 39.84 9.46 -16.08
N LYS A 198 39.87 8.40 -15.26
CA LYS A 198 41.10 7.93 -14.60
C LYS A 198 42.20 7.59 -15.61
N ARG A 199 41.87 6.82 -16.66
CA ARG A 199 42.83 6.50 -17.75
C ARG A 199 43.34 7.75 -18.47
N ARG A 200 42.46 8.73 -18.69
CA ARG A 200 42.82 10.00 -19.33
C ARG A 200 43.75 10.83 -18.46
N ILE A 201 43.51 10.87 -17.14
CA ILE A 201 44.41 11.49 -16.16
C ILE A 201 45.78 10.81 -16.21
N ASP A 202 45.84 9.48 -16.17
CA ASP A 202 47.11 8.74 -16.23
C ASP A 202 47.90 9.05 -17.51
N THR A 203 47.21 9.25 -18.64
CA THR A 203 47.82 9.62 -19.92
C THR A 203 48.40 11.04 -19.87
N VAL A 204 47.61 12.01 -19.39
CA VAL A 204 48.05 13.41 -19.25
C VAL A 204 49.22 13.52 -18.27
N CYS A 205 49.24 12.75 -17.19
CA CYS A 205 50.37 12.71 -16.26
C CYS A 205 51.66 12.25 -16.97
N LYS A 206 51.60 11.19 -17.79
CA LYS A 206 52.76 10.72 -18.56
C LYS A 206 53.24 11.76 -19.59
N GLU A 207 52.31 12.43 -20.26
CA GLU A 207 52.64 13.52 -21.20
C GLU A 207 53.32 14.69 -20.48
N LYS A 208 52.79 15.10 -19.32
CA LYS A 208 53.39 16.12 -18.46
C LYS A 208 54.82 15.74 -18.06
N ASP A 209 55.05 14.53 -17.58
CA ASP A 209 56.38 14.07 -17.16
C ASP A 209 57.37 14.00 -18.35
N SER A 210 56.88 13.69 -19.54
CA SER A 210 57.70 13.74 -20.77
C SER A 210 58.05 15.18 -21.15
N LEU A 211 57.07 16.10 -21.13
CA LEU A 211 57.29 17.51 -21.43
C LEU A 211 58.22 18.18 -20.42
N GLN A 212 58.12 17.81 -19.14
CA GLN A 212 59.02 18.30 -18.09
C GLN A 212 60.47 17.93 -18.40
N ARG A 213 60.75 16.66 -18.74
CA ARG A 213 62.10 16.23 -19.12
C ARG A 213 62.64 16.95 -20.35
N ASN A 214 61.77 17.20 -21.34
CA ASN A 214 62.17 17.97 -22.52
C ASN A 214 62.50 19.43 -22.15
N ALA A 215 61.72 20.05 -21.27
CA ALA A 215 61.99 21.40 -20.79
C ALA A 215 63.33 21.48 -20.04
N ASP A 216 63.59 20.52 -19.14
CA ASP A 216 64.86 20.43 -18.41
C ASP A 216 66.07 20.27 -19.36
N SER A 217 65.91 19.45 -20.43
CA SER A 217 66.94 19.27 -21.46
C SER A 217 67.22 20.56 -22.24
N VAL A 218 66.17 21.28 -22.64
CA VAL A 218 66.31 22.57 -23.35
C VAL A 218 66.97 23.62 -22.44
N GLU A 219 66.64 23.63 -21.16
CA GLU A 219 67.29 24.49 -20.17
C GLU A 219 68.78 24.18 -20.04
N GLN A 220 69.16 22.90 -20.00
CA GLN A 220 70.57 22.50 -20.00
C GLN A 220 71.30 22.96 -21.28
N GLU A 221 70.73 22.71 -22.46
CA GLU A 221 71.32 23.15 -23.74
C GLU A 221 71.49 24.68 -23.80
N ARG A 222 70.51 25.42 -23.29
CA ARG A 222 70.59 26.89 -23.17
C ARG A 222 71.79 27.31 -22.31
N ASP A 223 71.98 26.67 -21.17
CA ASP A 223 73.07 27.01 -20.25
C ASP A 223 74.44 26.65 -20.82
N GLU A 224 74.57 25.52 -21.52
CA GLU A 224 75.78 25.14 -22.27
C GLU A 224 76.09 26.15 -23.39
N LEU A 225 75.08 26.55 -24.17
CA LEU A 225 75.24 27.57 -25.21
C LEU A 225 75.66 28.92 -24.61
N LYS A 226 75.09 29.30 -23.46
CA LYS A 226 75.45 30.52 -22.75
C LYS A 226 76.92 30.51 -22.34
N LEU A 227 77.40 29.42 -21.73
CA LEU A 227 78.81 29.24 -21.38
C LEU A 227 79.72 29.33 -22.61
N ARG A 228 79.30 28.73 -23.74
CA ARG A 228 80.07 28.79 -24.99
C ARG A 228 80.13 30.20 -25.55
N ILE A 229 79.05 30.96 -25.48
CA ILE A 229 79.02 32.38 -25.86
C ILE A 229 79.96 33.19 -24.97
N ASP A 230 79.89 33.02 -23.66
CA ASP A 230 80.75 33.72 -22.70
C ASP A 230 82.24 33.43 -22.96
N SER A 231 82.57 32.16 -23.26
CA SER A 231 83.92 31.75 -23.65
C SER A 231 84.38 32.40 -24.96
N LEU A 232 83.53 32.43 -25.99
CA LEU A 232 83.84 33.09 -27.27
C LEU A 232 84.03 34.61 -27.11
N ILE A 233 83.22 35.24 -26.26
CA ILE A 233 83.37 36.66 -25.91
C ILE A 233 84.72 36.88 -25.23
N ALA A 234 85.08 36.06 -24.23
CA ALA A 234 86.37 36.15 -23.55
C ALA A 234 87.56 35.93 -24.50
N GLN A 235 87.46 34.96 -25.41
CA GLN A 235 88.50 34.69 -26.41
C GLN A 235 88.67 35.85 -27.40
N LYS A 236 87.56 36.47 -27.84
CA LYS A 236 87.57 37.59 -28.78
C LYS A 236 88.00 38.91 -28.12
N CYS A 237 87.68 39.09 -26.85
CA CYS A 237 88.13 40.22 -26.03
C CYS A 237 89.57 40.01 -25.54
N SER A 238 90.51 39.73 -26.45
CA SER A 238 91.93 39.93 -26.14
C SER A 238 92.13 41.42 -25.88
N ALA A 239 92.47 41.80 -24.66
CA ALA A 239 92.80 43.18 -24.32
C ALA A 239 93.85 43.71 -25.30
N VAL A 240 93.52 44.81 -25.98
CA VAL A 240 94.49 45.50 -26.84
C VAL A 240 95.31 46.38 -25.92
N ASN A 241 96.48 45.88 -25.51
CA ASN A 241 97.44 46.67 -24.76
C ASN A 241 98.19 47.56 -25.76
N ILE A 242 97.97 48.87 -25.66
CA ILE A 242 98.71 49.85 -26.48
C ILE A 242 99.72 50.50 -25.56
N GLN A 243 101.00 50.33 -25.86
CA GLN A 243 102.06 51.04 -25.16
C GLN A 243 102.35 52.33 -25.92
N MET A 244 102.29 53.47 -25.24
CA MET A 244 102.56 54.77 -25.85
C MET A 244 103.81 55.42 -25.22
N TYR A 245 104.73 55.81 -26.10
CA TYR A 245 105.93 56.56 -25.75
C TYR A 245 105.76 58.01 -26.22
N ALA A 246 105.80 58.95 -25.28
CA ALA A 246 105.67 60.37 -25.59
C ALA A 246 106.68 61.18 -24.75
N ALA A 247 107.62 61.83 -25.42
CA ALA A 247 108.60 62.75 -24.84
C ALA A 247 108.04 64.18 -24.71
N VAL A 248 106.75 64.30 -24.41
CA VAL A 248 105.99 65.56 -24.51
C VAL A 248 105.32 65.88 -23.17
N ASN A 249 104.94 67.15 -22.97
CA ASN A 249 104.27 67.62 -21.75
C ASN A 249 103.05 66.73 -21.40
N LYS A 250 102.89 66.42 -20.11
CA LYS A 250 101.85 65.54 -19.55
C LYS A 250 100.45 65.88 -20.06
N GLU A 251 100.09 67.17 -20.11
CA GLU A 251 98.74 67.61 -20.51
C GLU A 251 98.39 67.27 -21.96
N LEU A 252 99.38 67.32 -22.88
CA LEU A 252 99.16 66.96 -24.27
C LEU A 252 99.03 65.44 -24.44
N CYS A 253 99.82 64.66 -23.68
CA CYS A 253 99.69 63.21 -23.65
C CYS A 253 98.30 62.79 -23.17
N ASP A 254 97.81 63.37 -22.07
CA ASP A 254 96.52 62.99 -21.46
C ASP A 254 95.35 63.31 -22.41
N LYS A 255 95.38 64.44 -23.12
CA LYS A 255 94.37 64.79 -24.15
C LYS A 255 94.44 63.85 -25.36
N MET A 256 95.64 63.53 -25.84
CA MET A 256 95.79 62.58 -26.94
C MET A 256 95.36 61.17 -26.56
N MET A 257 95.58 60.76 -25.31
CA MET A 257 95.13 59.49 -24.78
C MET A 257 93.60 59.41 -24.74
N ALA A 258 92.94 60.45 -24.22
CA ALA A 258 91.48 60.52 -24.21
C ALA A 258 90.89 60.50 -25.63
N GLU A 259 91.52 61.20 -26.58
CA GLU A 259 91.09 61.19 -27.99
C GLU A 259 91.33 59.82 -28.64
N LEU A 260 92.48 59.19 -28.38
CA LEU A 260 92.80 57.85 -28.88
C LEU A 260 91.84 56.80 -28.31
N GLU A 261 91.53 56.85 -27.01
CA GLU A 261 90.54 55.99 -26.36
C GLU A 261 89.14 56.22 -26.95
N GLY A 262 88.75 57.48 -27.17
CA GLY A 262 87.51 57.86 -27.83
C GLY A 262 87.41 57.34 -29.27
N MET A 263 88.47 57.53 -30.06
CA MET A 263 88.56 57.04 -31.44
C MET A 263 88.52 55.52 -31.51
N LEU A 264 89.29 54.82 -30.67
CA LEU A 264 89.32 53.36 -30.65
C LEU A 264 87.97 52.79 -30.22
N SER A 265 87.32 53.40 -29.22
CA SER A 265 85.97 53.03 -28.79
C SER A 265 84.91 53.25 -29.88
N THR A 266 85.04 54.33 -30.65
CA THR A 266 84.04 54.73 -31.66
C THR A 266 84.22 54.02 -33.00
N GLN A 267 85.45 53.91 -33.52
CA GLN A 267 85.73 53.33 -34.84
C GLN A 267 85.73 51.81 -34.84
N PHE A 268 86.19 51.16 -33.77
CA PHE A 268 86.28 49.69 -33.72
C PHE A 268 85.08 49.04 -33.01
N GLY A 269 84.09 49.82 -32.56
CA GLY A 269 82.92 49.30 -31.86
C GLY A 269 83.25 48.57 -30.56
N MET A 270 84.44 48.81 -30.00
CA MET A 270 84.99 48.12 -28.83
C MET A 270 84.44 48.67 -27.51
N LYS A 271 83.13 48.92 -27.42
CA LYS A 271 82.49 49.47 -26.21
C LYS A 271 82.69 48.61 -24.95
N ASN A 272 83.02 47.32 -25.13
CA ASN A 272 83.16 46.34 -24.04
C ASN A 272 84.54 45.66 -24.00
N THR A 273 85.50 46.08 -24.83
CA THR A 273 86.86 45.53 -24.75
C THR A 273 87.72 46.49 -23.95
N PRO A 274 88.29 46.08 -22.79
CA PRO A 274 89.18 46.96 -22.04
C PRO A 274 90.43 47.22 -22.89
N ILE A 275 90.57 48.46 -23.35
CA ILE A 275 91.81 48.95 -23.98
C ILE A 275 92.64 49.51 -22.83
N ASN A 276 93.74 48.84 -22.51
CA ASN A 276 94.63 49.30 -21.47
C ASN A 276 95.81 50.00 -22.13
N VAL A 277 95.86 51.32 -21.99
CA VAL A 277 96.94 52.12 -22.59
C VAL A 277 97.93 52.50 -21.49
N GLU A 278 99.08 51.83 -21.47
CA GLU A 278 100.11 52.06 -20.46
C GLU A 278 101.15 53.08 -20.94
N LYS A 279 101.42 54.09 -20.11
CA LYS A 279 102.46 55.09 -20.35
C LYS A 279 103.80 54.57 -19.85
N HIS A 280 104.75 54.39 -20.75
CA HIS A 280 106.11 53.96 -20.42
C HIS A 280 107.12 55.08 -20.66
N LYS A 281 108.04 55.29 -19.70
CA LYS A 281 109.13 56.27 -19.83
C LYS A 281 110.28 55.74 -20.70
N GLU A 282 110.42 54.43 -20.80
CA GLU A 282 111.41 53.71 -21.63
C GLU A 282 110.76 52.42 -22.16
N PRO A 283 111.08 51.96 -23.37
CA PRO A 283 110.47 50.76 -23.93
C PRO A 283 110.88 49.52 -23.10
N PRO A 284 109.93 48.70 -22.60
CA PRO A 284 110.28 47.51 -21.81
C PRO A 284 111.07 46.52 -22.68
N PRO A 285 112.17 45.93 -22.18
CA PRO A 285 113.12 45.17 -23.00
C PRO A 285 112.56 43.87 -23.61
N ASP A 286 111.45 43.30 -23.10
CA ASP A 286 110.92 41.99 -23.55
C ASP A 286 109.41 41.93 -23.92
N SER A 287 108.77 43.06 -24.20
CA SER A 287 107.35 43.06 -24.62
C SER A 287 107.16 42.58 -26.06
N LYS A 288 106.42 41.49 -26.26
CA LYS A 288 105.95 41.01 -27.59
C LYS A 288 104.71 41.76 -28.11
N VAL A 289 104.26 42.78 -27.40
CA VAL A 289 103.05 43.54 -27.73
C VAL A 289 103.38 44.55 -28.85
N PRO A 290 102.49 44.74 -29.85
CA PRO A 290 102.66 45.78 -30.86
C PRO A 290 102.85 47.15 -30.20
N LEU A 291 103.88 47.89 -30.62
CA LEU A 291 104.21 49.19 -30.05
C LEU A 291 103.75 50.30 -31.00
N ILE A 292 102.94 51.24 -30.50
CA ILE A 292 102.58 52.44 -31.28
C ILE A 292 103.44 53.59 -30.76
N VAL A 293 104.35 54.07 -31.59
CA VAL A 293 105.24 55.19 -31.28
C VAL A 293 104.66 56.43 -31.90
N ILE A 294 104.19 57.37 -31.08
CA ILE A 294 103.66 58.63 -31.59
C ILE A 294 104.77 59.69 -31.53
N CYS A 295 105.35 59.98 -32.69
CA CYS A 295 106.35 61.03 -32.84
C CYS A 295 105.66 62.34 -33.15
N ILE A 296 105.47 63.19 -32.15
CA ILE A 296 104.98 64.54 -32.39
C ILE A 296 106.18 65.38 -32.82
N ASN A 297 106.26 65.65 -34.12
CA ASN A 297 107.33 66.43 -34.69
C ASN A 297 107.00 67.91 -34.54
N ALA A 298 107.43 68.52 -33.44
CA ALA A 298 107.39 69.95 -33.22
C ALA A 298 108.45 70.66 -34.09
N SER A 299 108.30 70.56 -35.41
CA SER A 299 108.87 71.42 -36.46
C SER A 299 110.20 72.14 -36.16
N ARG A 300 111.29 71.51 -36.62
CA ARG A 300 112.37 72.09 -37.45
C ARG A 300 113.44 71.00 -37.58
N LEU A 301 113.59 70.46 -38.80
CA LEU A 301 114.68 69.58 -39.27
C LEU A 301 115.34 68.70 -38.18
N GLY A 302 114.93 67.43 -38.08
CA GLY A 302 115.82 66.39 -37.55
C GLY A 302 115.39 65.64 -36.30
N THR A 303 114.10 65.57 -35.93
CA THR A 303 113.68 64.41 -35.13
C THR A 303 113.57 63.23 -36.09
N ASP A 304 114.72 62.62 -36.31
CA ASP A 304 114.85 61.46 -37.16
C ASP A 304 113.93 60.37 -36.56
N VAL A 305 112.97 59.88 -37.35
CA VAL A 305 112.17 58.72 -36.96
C VAL A 305 113.11 57.60 -36.51
N ASN A 306 114.29 57.51 -37.14
CA ASN A 306 115.37 56.63 -36.72
C ASN A 306 115.84 56.86 -35.28
N GLN A 307 115.99 58.10 -34.80
CA GLN A 307 116.35 58.37 -33.40
C GLN A 307 115.26 57.94 -32.43
N ALA A 308 113.99 58.20 -32.77
CA ALA A 308 112.85 57.83 -31.94
C ALA A 308 112.70 56.31 -31.82
N ILE A 309 113.03 55.57 -32.89
CA ILE A 309 112.98 54.10 -32.90
C ILE A 309 114.32 53.44 -32.59
N HIS A 310 115.45 54.16 -32.46
CA HIS A 310 116.78 53.52 -32.35
C HIS A 310 116.95 52.69 -31.06
N LYS A 311 116.16 53.00 -30.03
CA LYS A 311 116.11 52.27 -28.75
C LYS A 311 115.11 51.12 -28.75
N ILE A 312 114.39 50.93 -29.85
CA ILE A 312 113.36 49.92 -29.97
C ILE A 312 113.94 48.74 -30.75
N ASP A 313 113.80 47.55 -30.19
CA ASP A 313 114.26 46.32 -30.80
C ASP A 313 113.57 46.08 -32.16
N ARG A 314 114.37 45.77 -33.20
CA ARG A 314 113.94 45.60 -34.60
C ARG A 314 113.05 44.36 -34.81
N ALA A 315 112.95 43.48 -33.82
CA ALA A 315 112.07 42.31 -33.86
C ALA A 315 110.58 42.63 -33.61
N ARG A 316 110.22 43.88 -33.30
CA ARG A 316 108.85 44.27 -32.94
C ARG A 316 108.08 44.92 -34.09
N THR A 317 106.77 44.66 -34.16
CA THR A 317 105.88 45.43 -35.04
C THR A 317 105.65 46.80 -34.43
N ILE A 318 106.12 47.85 -35.10
CA ILE A 318 106.02 49.24 -34.65
C ILE A 318 105.11 50.00 -35.61
N ALA A 319 104.08 50.67 -35.10
CA ALA A 319 103.36 51.68 -35.85
C ALA A 319 103.85 53.06 -35.42
N VAL A 320 104.55 53.77 -36.30
CA VAL A 320 104.98 55.14 -36.01
C VAL A 320 103.94 56.11 -36.53
N VAL A 321 103.30 56.85 -35.63
CA VAL A 321 102.37 57.94 -35.99
C VAL A 321 103.13 59.25 -35.88
N VAL A 322 103.48 59.85 -37.01
CA VAL A 322 104.17 61.15 -37.02
C VAL A 322 103.12 62.26 -37.15
N LEU A 323 103.00 63.08 -36.11
CA LEU A 323 102.11 64.24 -36.12
C LEU A 323 102.92 65.50 -36.44
N HIS A 324 102.61 66.14 -37.58
CA HIS A 324 103.33 67.30 -38.10
C HIS A 324 102.67 68.64 -37.73
N HIS A 325 102.29 68.83 -36.47
CA HIS A 325 101.66 70.08 -36.02
C HIS A 325 102.44 70.76 -34.90
N LYS A 326 102.60 72.08 -35.04
CA LYS A 326 103.44 72.92 -34.19
C LYS A 326 102.76 73.33 -32.88
N GLU A 327 101.42 73.42 -32.88
CA GLU A 327 100.61 73.97 -31.79
C GLU A 327 99.23 73.29 -31.78
N TYR A 328 98.65 73.05 -30.59
CA TYR A 328 97.39 72.30 -30.41
C TYR A 328 96.20 72.91 -31.18
N HIS A 329 96.16 74.23 -31.28
CA HIS A 329 95.07 74.97 -31.94
C HIS A 329 95.07 74.84 -33.47
N ALA A 330 96.16 74.32 -34.04
CA ALA A 330 96.33 74.12 -35.48
C ALA A 330 95.95 72.71 -35.95
N LEU A 331 95.53 71.83 -35.05
CA LEU A 331 94.90 70.56 -35.43
C LEU A 331 93.49 70.86 -35.98
N PRO A 332 93.07 70.23 -37.09
CA PRO A 332 91.73 70.43 -37.61
C PRO A 332 90.70 70.05 -36.53
N LYS A 333 89.67 70.88 -36.33
CA LYS A 333 88.54 70.58 -35.41
C LYS A 333 87.71 69.36 -35.86
N GLN A 334 88.01 68.81 -37.03
CA GLN A 334 87.37 67.60 -37.53
C GLN A 334 88.21 66.39 -37.10
N PRO A 335 87.58 65.32 -36.58
CA PRO A 335 88.29 64.08 -36.30
C PRO A 335 88.95 63.65 -37.62
N SER A 336 90.26 63.39 -37.60
CA SER A 336 91.00 62.98 -38.79
C SER A 336 90.33 61.72 -39.37
N GLU A 337 89.60 61.86 -40.48
CA GLU A 337 88.79 60.78 -41.06
C GLU A 337 89.62 59.62 -41.62
N ARG A 338 90.95 59.71 -41.65
CA ARG A 338 91.80 58.67 -42.25
C ARG A 338 93.10 58.46 -41.46
N LEU A 339 93.11 57.41 -40.65
CA LEU A 339 94.35 56.72 -40.31
C LEU A 339 94.76 55.91 -41.57
N LEU A 340 95.87 56.27 -42.22
CA LEU A 340 96.37 55.50 -43.36
C LEU A 340 97.03 54.21 -42.84
N ILE A 341 96.44 53.05 -43.16
CA ILE A 341 96.90 51.74 -42.67
C ILE A 341 97.65 51.03 -43.81
N GLY A 342 98.97 50.88 -43.65
CA GLY A 342 99.82 49.77 -44.13
C GLY A 342 99.93 49.46 -45.63
N ARG A 343 98.86 49.50 -46.43
CA ARG A 343 98.89 49.23 -47.87
C ARG A 343 99.28 50.46 -48.70
N ASP A 344 99.11 51.66 -48.15
CA ASP A 344 99.42 52.92 -48.84
C ASP A 344 100.87 53.40 -48.63
N TYR A 345 101.63 52.75 -47.74
CA TYR A 345 103.07 52.97 -47.60
C TYR A 345 103.83 52.02 -48.54
N LYS A 346 104.10 52.48 -49.77
CA LYS A 346 105.16 51.88 -50.60
C LYS A 346 106.47 51.89 -49.81
N ARG A 347 107.13 50.72 -49.76
CA ARG A 347 108.51 50.49 -49.27
C ARG A 347 109.34 51.78 -49.35
N ILE A 348 109.61 52.38 -48.20
CA ILE A 348 110.78 53.23 -48.04
C ILE A 348 111.89 52.23 -47.70
N GLU A 349 112.63 51.79 -48.72
CA GLU A 349 113.94 51.20 -48.48
C GLU A 349 114.88 52.34 -48.07
N LEU A 350 115.17 52.40 -46.77
CA LEU A 350 116.41 52.90 -46.17
C LEU A 350 116.61 52.21 -44.82
#